data_AF-A0A220UBH0-F1
#
_entry.id   AF-A0A220UBH0-F1
#
_cell.length_a   1.000
_cell.length_b   1.000
_cell.length_c   1.000
_cell.angle_alpha   90.00
_cell.angle_beta   90.00
_cell.angle_gamma   90.00
#
_symmetry.space_group_name_H-M   'P 1'
#
loop_
_entity.id
_entity.type
_entity.pdbx_description
1 polymer ?
#
loop_
_entity_poly.entity_id
_entity_poly.type
_entity_poly.pdbx_seq_one_letter_code
_entity_poly.pdbx_strand_id
1 'polypeptide(L)'
;MVMPPQNTPAFATPPPRTHRTRTLVLVAAAAALVVGLIGLGIGGVGGALLSGSLGSADSRADQDLADGCAILDRAEGELPLTEESLDVQAPLFSELLAAASLFTAAGVGKDDLELQTAGSELLEGMSRLDIDLANETLEALAPICADA
;
A
#
# COMPACT_ATOMS: atom_id res chain seq x y z
N MET A 1 45.92 51.15 22.40
CA MET A 1 45.31 50.68 23.67
C MET A 1 44.55 49.41 23.33
N VAL A 2 45.21 48.25 23.38
CA VAL A 2 45.51 47.40 24.55
C VAL A 2 44.24 46.74 25.12
N MET A 3 44.22 45.43 24.93
CA MET A 3 43.22 44.40 25.22
C MET A 3 43.09 44.13 26.73
N PRO A 4 41.88 43.86 27.25
CA PRO A 4 41.71 43.19 28.54
C PRO A 4 41.50 41.66 28.40
N PRO A 5 41.77 40.90 29.47
CA PRO A 5 42.26 39.53 29.39
C PRO A 5 41.19 38.44 29.38
N GLN A 6 41.58 37.29 28.84
CA GLN A 6 40.88 36.01 28.99
C GLN A 6 41.20 35.39 30.35
N ASN A 7 40.16 35.02 31.11
CA ASN A 7 40.25 34.15 32.27
C ASN A 7 39.15 33.07 32.15
N THR A 8 39.59 31.86 31.80
CA THR A 8 38.91 30.58 32.03
C THR A 8 39.82 29.78 32.99
N PRO A 9 39.37 28.75 33.73
CA PRO A 9 38.04 28.12 33.79
C PRO A 9 37.54 27.83 35.23
N ALA A 10 36.25 27.53 35.39
CA ALA A 10 35.78 26.73 36.53
C ALA A 10 34.61 25.84 36.08
N PHE A 11 34.84 24.53 36.18
CA PHE A 11 33.84 23.50 35.98
C PHE A 11 32.70 23.69 36.99
N ALA A 12 31.47 23.84 36.50
CA ALA A 12 30.25 23.65 37.27
C ALA A 12 29.27 22.84 36.43
N THR A 13 29.32 21.52 36.67
CA THR A 13 28.24 20.52 36.66
C THR A 13 27.08 20.69 35.65
N PRO A 14 26.93 19.80 34.64
CA PRO A 14 25.67 19.74 33.89
C PRO A 14 24.52 19.22 34.79
N PRO A 15 23.30 19.80 34.67
CA PRO A 15 22.13 19.36 35.41
C PRO A 15 21.69 17.93 35.03
N PRO A 16 20.93 17.25 35.90
CA PRO A 16 20.72 15.80 35.87
C PRO A 16 19.99 15.31 34.62
N ARG A 17 20.49 14.19 34.09
CA ARG A 17 19.75 13.31 33.18
C ARG A 17 18.49 12.80 33.88
N THR A 18 17.32 13.25 33.46
CA THR A 18 16.07 12.53 33.71
C THR A 18 15.08 12.77 32.57
N HIS A 19 14.59 11.67 32.01
CA HIS A 19 13.41 11.54 31.15
C HIS A 19 13.48 12.07 29.71
N ARG A 20 14.36 11.50 28.89
CA ARG A 20 14.30 11.58 27.41
C ARG A 20 13.97 10.22 26.78
N THR A 21 13.06 9.45 27.39
CA THR A 21 12.66 8.11 26.91
C THR A 21 11.16 7.92 26.73
N ARG A 22 10.31 8.90 27.08
CA ARG A 22 8.85 8.75 26.97
C ARG A 22 8.22 9.35 25.71
N THR A 23 8.94 10.17 24.95
CA THR A 23 8.35 10.86 23.78
C THR A 23 8.46 10.07 22.48
N LEU A 24 9.37 9.09 22.39
CA LEU A 24 9.54 8.27 21.17
C LEU A 24 8.50 7.16 21.01
N VAL A 25 7.73 6.83 22.06
CA VAL A 25 6.76 5.73 22.02
C VAL A 25 5.42 6.18 21.41
N LEU A 26 5.10 7.48 21.42
CA LEU A 26 3.83 7.97 20.89
C LEU A 26 3.81 8.19 19.37
N VAL A 27 4.97 8.37 18.74
CA VAL A 27 5.05 8.55 17.27
C VAL A 27 4.96 7.20 16.54
N ALA A 28 5.45 6.12 17.17
CA ALA A 28 5.34 4.77 16.62
C ALA A 28 3.90 4.24 16.61
N ALA A 29 3.03 4.73 17.50
CA ALA A 29 1.63 4.33 17.55
C ALA A 29 0.76 4.97 16.44
N ALA A 30 1.15 6.15 15.93
CA ALA A 30 0.40 6.83 14.88
C ALA A 30 0.70 6.30 13.47
N ALA A 31 1.94 5.84 13.21
CA ALA A 31 2.31 5.25 11.93
C ALA A 31 1.68 3.87 11.70
N ALA A 32 1.35 3.14 12.77
CA ALA A 32 0.69 1.83 12.69
C ALA A 32 -0.80 1.91 12.29
N LEU A 33 -1.44 3.07 12.44
CA LEU A 33 -2.87 3.21 12.15
C LEU A 33 -3.16 3.55 10.68
N VAL A 34 -2.20 4.12 9.95
CA VAL A 34 -2.40 4.45 8.52
C VAL A 34 -2.21 3.21 7.63
N VAL A 35 -1.34 2.29 8.02
CA VAL A 35 -1.17 1.00 7.31
C VAL A 35 -2.32 0.02 7.63
N GLY A 36 -2.95 0.17 8.80
CA GLY A 36 -4.00 -0.74 9.27
C GLY A 36 -5.40 -0.54 8.68
N LEU A 37 -5.66 0.56 7.95
CA LEU A 37 -7.01 0.84 7.43
C LEU A 37 -7.29 0.26 6.04
N ILE A 38 -6.25 -0.07 5.26
CA ILE A 38 -6.43 -0.69 3.93
C ILE A 38 -6.63 -2.22 4.05
N GLY A 39 -6.12 -2.85 5.11
CA GLY A 39 -6.25 -4.30 5.33
C GLY A 39 -7.47 -4.76 6.14
N LEU A 40 -8.45 -3.88 6.41
CA LEU A 40 -9.53 -4.14 7.36
C LEU A 40 -10.94 -4.16 6.72
N GLY A 41 -11.01 -4.34 5.40
CA GLY A 41 -12.28 -4.35 4.66
C GLY A 41 -12.99 -5.71 4.58
N ILE A 42 -12.27 -6.81 4.32
CA ILE A 42 -12.91 -8.10 3.96
C ILE A 42 -12.14 -9.30 4.54
N GLY A 43 -11.55 -9.15 5.72
CA GLY A 43 -11.06 -10.28 6.49
C GLY A 43 -12.24 -10.94 7.21
N GLY A 44 -12.85 -11.94 6.58
CA GLY A 44 -13.83 -12.81 7.23
C GLY A 44 -13.30 -13.31 8.59
N VAL A 45 -13.91 -12.78 9.65
CA VAL A 45 -14.02 -13.31 11.01
C VAL A 45 -13.04 -14.43 11.40
N GLY A 46 -11.98 -14.11 12.17
CA GLY A 46 -11.37 -15.09 13.08
C GLY A 46 -9.84 -15.16 13.14
N GLY A 47 -9.26 -14.34 14.01
CA GLY A 47 -8.10 -14.65 14.84
C GLY A 47 -6.97 -15.55 14.30
N ALA A 48 -5.87 -14.94 13.89
CA ALA A 48 -4.55 -15.56 14.03
C ALA A 48 -3.47 -14.48 14.25
N LEU A 49 -3.56 -13.76 15.35
CA LEU A 49 -2.52 -12.83 15.81
C LEU A 49 -1.18 -13.50 16.23
N LEU A 50 -0.95 -14.79 15.95
CA LEU A 50 0.20 -15.55 16.48
C LEU A 50 0.69 -16.70 15.59
N SER A 51 0.67 -16.58 14.26
CA SER A 51 1.33 -17.57 13.39
C SER A 51 2.52 -16.95 12.69
N GLY A 52 3.71 -17.18 13.25
CA GLY A 52 5.00 -16.99 12.58
C GLY A 52 5.20 -17.98 11.44
N SER A 53 4.27 -17.98 10.48
CA SER A 53 4.45 -18.64 9.20
C SER A 53 5.11 -17.62 8.29
N LEU A 54 6.36 -17.89 7.93
CA LEU A 54 6.94 -17.36 6.70
C LEU A 54 6.02 -17.86 5.58
N GLY A 55 4.99 -17.09 5.24
CA GLY A 55 4.08 -17.42 4.15
C GLY A 55 4.93 -17.70 2.91
N SER A 56 4.73 -18.87 2.30
CA SER A 56 5.29 -19.14 0.97
C SER A 56 4.95 -17.97 0.05
N ALA A 57 5.87 -17.57 -0.83
CA ALA A 57 5.61 -16.53 -1.82
C ALA A 57 4.29 -16.80 -2.58
N ASP A 58 4.03 -18.07 -2.91
CA ASP A 58 2.77 -18.54 -3.50
C ASP A 58 1.54 -18.16 -2.66
N SER A 59 1.57 -18.40 -1.34
CA SER A 59 0.43 -18.09 -0.47
C SER A 59 0.16 -16.60 -0.36
N ARG A 60 1.19 -15.76 -0.52
CA ARG A 60 1.00 -14.31 -0.54
C ARG A 60 0.46 -13.86 -1.90
N ALA A 61 0.96 -14.45 -2.99
CA ALA A 61 0.54 -14.14 -4.34
C ALA A 61 -0.91 -14.57 -4.62
N ASP A 62 -1.35 -15.70 -4.07
CA ASP A 62 -2.76 -16.13 -4.09
C ASP A 62 -3.65 -15.12 -3.36
N GLN A 63 -3.18 -14.62 -2.21
CA GLN A 63 -3.91 -13.60 -1.46
C GLN A 63 -3.97 -12.27 -2.21
N ASP A 64 -2.86 -11.82 -2.80
CA ASP A 64 -2.82 -10.58 -3.57
C ASP A 64 -3.75 -10.68 -4.80
N LEU A 65 -3.80 -11.84 -5.48
CA LEU A 65 -4.75 -12.09 -6.58
C LEU A 65 -6.21 -12.01 -6.08
N ALA A 66 -6.54 -12.69 -4.98
CA ALA A 66 -7.88 -12.68 -4.42
C ALA A 66 -8.32 -11.27 -3.98
N ASP A 67 -7.43 -10.51 -3.33
CA ASP A 67 -7.68 -9.13 -2.91
C ASP A 67 -7.88 -8.21 -4.13
N GLY A 68 -7.09 -8.39 -5.19
CA GLY A 68 -7.24 -7.67 -6.46
C GLY A 68 -8.58 -7.94 -7.13
N CYS A 69 -8.96 -9.21 -7.25
CA CYS A 69 -10.25 -9.60 -7.82
C CYS A 69 -11.44 -9.12 -6.98
N ALA A 70 -11.32 -9.12 -5.65
CA ALA A 70 -12.36 -8.57 -4.78
C ALA A 70 -12.56 -7.07 -4.97
N ILE A 71 -11.52 -6.32 -5.36
CA ILE A 71 -11.68 -4.90 -5.75
C ILE A 71 -12.45 -4.79 -7.06
N LEU A 72 -12.09 -5.59 -8.08
CA LEU A 72 -12.79 -5.55 -9.37
C LEU A 72 -14.28 -5.93 -9.24
N ASP A 73 -14.61 -6.92 -8.41
CA ASP A 73 -15.99 -7.33 -8.13
C ASP A 73 -16.83 -6.19 -7.53
N ARG A 74 -16.26 -5.44 -6.58
CA ARG A 74 -16.94 -4.25 -6.03
C ARG A 74 -17.07 -3.11 -7.04
N ALA A 75 -16.12 -3.01 -7.97
CA ALA A 75 -16.08 -2.00 -9.01
C ALA A 75 -16.96 -2.35 -10.22
N GLU A 76 -17.49 -3.58 -10.34
CA GLU A 76 -18.22 -4.07 -11.53
C GLU A 76 -19.37 -3.14 -11.95
N GLY A 77 -20.10 -2.58 -10.99
CA GLY A 77 -21.20 -1.65 -11.24
C GLY A 77 -20.78 -0.28 -11.80
N GLU A 78 -19.48 0.02 -11.80
CA GLU A 78 -18.88 1.26 -12.31
C GLU A 78 -18.07 1.04 -13.60
N LEU A 79 -18.05 -0.19 -14.12
CA LEU A 79 -17.41 -0.56 -15.39
C LEU A 79 -18.42 -0.58 -16.55
N PRO A 80 -18.00 -0.26 -17.79
CA PRO A 80 -16.66 0.18 -18.19
C PRO A 80 -16.35 1.60 -17.69
N LEU A 81 -15.06 1.88 -17.52
CA LEU A 81 -14.58 3.18 -17.10
C LEU A 81 -14.98 4.26 -18.11
N THR A 82 -15.35 5.42 -17.57
CA THR A 82 -15.61 6.65 -18.31
C THR A 82 -14.60 7.74 -17.89
N GLU A 83 -14.63 8.89 -18.55
CA GLU A 83 -13.79 10.04 -18.14
C GLU A 83 -14.06 10.47 -16.69
N GLU A 84 -15.30 10.33 -16.22
CA GLU A 84 -15.69 10.66 -14.84
C GLU A 84 -15.15 9.63 -13.83
N SER A 85 -15.02 8.36 -14.24
CA SER A 85 -14.45 7.26 -13.45
C SER A 85 -12.95 7.47 -13.14
N LEU A 86 -12.25 8.24 -13.98
CA LEU A 86 -10.82 8.55 -13.83
C LEU A 86 -10.53 9.89 -13.13
N ASP A 87 -11.50 10.48 -12.45
CA ASP A 87 -11.19 11.55 -11.51
C ASP A 87 -10.27 11.01 -10.41
N VAL A 88 -9.07 11.58 -10.30
CA VAL A 88 -8.06 11.21 -9.29
C VAL A 88 -8.54 11.36 -7.85
N GLN A 89 -9.63 12.11 -7.62
CA GLN A 89 -10.29 12.23 -6.32
C GLN A 89 -11.41 11.20 -6.12
N ALA A 90 -11.84 10.48 -7.15
CA ALA A 90 -12.84 9.44 -7.04
C ALA A 90 -12.28 8.21 -6.30
N PRO A 91 -13.08 7.57 -5.41
CA PRO A 91 -12.67 6.35 -4.74
C PRO A 91 -12.24 5.25 -5.72
N LEU A 92 -13.01 5.07 -6.79
CA LEU A 92 -12.77 4.06 -7.83
C LEU A 92 -11.36 4.15 -8.42
N PHE A 93 -10.86 5.36 -8.69
CA PHE A 93 -9.51 5.55 -9.23
C PHE A 93 -8.44 4.96 -8.31
N SER A 94 -8.55 5.22 -7.00
CA SER A 94 -7.61 4.71 -6.01
C SER A 94 -7.73 3.20 -5.78
N GLU A 95 -8.96 2.66 -5.85
CA GLU A 95 -9.20 1.23 -5.73
C GLU A 95 -8.60 0.47 -6.92
N LEU A 96 -8.80 0.95 -8.14
CA LEU A 96 -8.24 0.34 -9.35
C LEU A 96 -6.71 0.42 -9.40
N LEU A 97 -6.10 1.50 -8.91
CA LEU A 97 -4.64 1.58 -8.72
C LEU A 97 -4.14 0.54 -7.71
N ALA A 98 -4.88 0.33 -6.62
CA ALA A 98 -4.55 -0.71 -5.66
C ALA A 98 -4.65 -2.10 -6.28
N ALA A 99 -5.74 -2.39 -7.02
CA ALA A 99 -5.92 -3.64 -7.75
C ALA A 99 -4.78 -3.91 -8.74
N ALA A 100 -4.39 -2.90 -9.52
CA ALA A 100 -3.26 -2.99 -10.46
C ALA A 100 -1.95 -3.42 -9.76
N SER A 101 -1.68 -2.83 -8.59
CA SER A 101 -0.49 -3.18 -7.79
C SER A 101 -0.54 -4.61 -7.24
N LEU A 102 -1.73 -5.08 -6.85
CA LEU A 102 -1.97 -6.42 -6.35
C LEU A 102 -1.82 -7.48 -7.45
N PHE A 103 -2.39 -7.26 -8.63
CA PHE A 103 -2.20 -8.15 -9.78
C PHE A 103 -0.73 -8.20 -10.21
N THR A 104 -0.04 -7.05 -10.23
CA THR A 104 1.40 -7.03 -10.53
C THR A 104 2.20 -7.86 -9.52
N ALA A 105 1.92 -7.70 -8.23
CA ALA A 105 2.58 -8.45 -7.17
C ALA A 105 2.26 -9.95 -7.22
N ALA A 106 0.99 -10.30 -7.47
CA ALA A 106 0.54 -11.68 -7.64
C ALA A 106 1.22 -12.35 -8.85
N GLY A 107 1.31 -11.66 -10.00
CA GLY A 107 2.02 -12.15 -11.17
C GLY A 107 3.50 -12.43 -10.89
N VAL A 108 4.18 -11.51 -10.20
CA VAL A 108 5.57 -11.73 -9.75
C VAL A 108 5.68 -12.92 -8.80
N GLY A 109 4.76 -13.05 -7.84
CA GLY A 109 4.79 -14.11 -6.85
C GLY A 109 4.44 -15.50 -7.39
N LYS A 110 3.67 -15.59 -8.48
CA LYS A 110 3.25 -16.84 -9.14
C LYS A 110 4.11 -17.18 -10.37
N ASP A 111 5.12 -16.38 -10.68
CA ASP A 111 5.87 -16.42 -11.95
C ASP A 111 4.93 -16.37 -13.19
N ASP A 112 3.83 -15.63 -13.08
CA ASP A 112 2.81 -15.44 -14.12
C ASP A 112 2.99 -14.08 -14.81
N LEU A 113 3.62 -14.12 -15.98
CA LEU A 113 3.89 -12.93 -16.79
C LEU A 113 2.63 -12.29 -17.37
N GLU A 114 1.56 -13.05 -17.61
CA GLU A 114 0.31 -12.52 -18.15
C GLU A 114 -0.37 -11.67 -17.09
N LEU A 115 -0.50 -12.22 -15.87
CA LEU A 115 -1.04 -11.48 -14.74
C LEU A 115 -0.19 -10.26 -14.36
N GLN A 116 1.14 -10.40 -14.39
CA GLN A 116 2.05 -9.28 -14.13
C GLN A 116 1.89 -8.16 -15.17
N THR A 117 1.78 -8.53 -16.46
CA THR A 117 1.58 -7.59 -17.57
C THR A 117 0.24 -6.87 -17.41
N ALA A 118 -0.85 -7.60 -17.20
CA ALA A 118 -2.16 -7.02 -17.00
C ALA A 118 -2.20 -6.07 -15.80
N GLY A 119 -1.59 -6.44 -14.67
CA GLY A 119 -1.45 -5.51 -13.52
C GLY A 119 -0.69 -4.23 -13.88
N SER A 120 0.38 -4.35 -14.68
CA SER A 120 1.21 -3.22 -15.10
C SER A 120 0.52 -2.33 -16.14
N GLU A 121 -0.20 -2.91 -17.08
CA GLU A 121 -0.98 -2.20 -18.11
C GLU A 121 -2.16 -1.46 -17.50
N LEU A 122 -2.84 -2.06 -16.50
CA LEU A 122 -3.89 -1.38 -15.76
C LEU A 122 -3.31 -0.16 -15.02
N LEU A 123 -2.16 -0.32 -14.36
CA LEU A 123 -1.46 0.78 -13.71
C LEU A 123 -1.08 1.88 -14.72
N GLU A 124 -0.58 1.51 -15.89
CA GLU A 124 -0.25 2.45 -16.96
C GLU A 124 -1.48 3.21 -17.44
N GLY A 125 -2.57 2.50 -17.75
CA GLY A 125 -3.85 3.08 -18.18
C GLY A 125 -4.38 4.08 -17.16
N MET A 126 -4.46 3.68 -15.89
CA MET A 126 -4.89 4.56 -14.80
C MET A 126 -3.96 5.78 -14.63
N SER A 127 -2.64 5.59 -14.68
CA SER A 127 -1.66 6.67 -14.47
C SER A 127 -1.62 7.71 -15.59
N ARG A 128 -1.94 7.29 -16.82
CA ARG A 128 -1.99 8.15 -18.02
C ARG A 128 -3.38 8.65 -18.34
N LEU A 129 -4.37 8.25 -17.56
CA LEU A 129 -5.79 8.49 -17.82
C LEU A 129 -6.24 7.94 -19.19
N ASP A 130 -5.64 6.81 -19.59
CA ASP A 130 -5.96 6.11 -20.83
C ASP A 130 -7.08 5.09 -20.54
N ILE A 131 -8.32 5.52 -20.80
CA ILE A 131 -9.54 4.77 -20.52
C ILE A 131 -9.61 3.50 -21.37
N ASP A 132 -9.16 3.58 -22.63
CA ASP A 132 -9.24 2.47 -23.57
C ASP A 132 -8.30 1.36 -23.10
N LEU A 133 -7.05 1.70 -22.77
CA LEU A 133 -6.09 0.75 -22.20
C LEU A 133 -6.58 0.15 -20.88
N ALA A 134 -7.12 0.98 -19.98
CA ALA A 134 -7.62 0.50 -18.69
C ALA A 134 -8.80 -0.46 -18.85
N ASN A 135 -9.76 -0.15 -19.73
CA ASN A 135 -10.91 -1.03 -20.00
C ASN A 135 -10.49 -2.34 -20.69
N GLU A 136 -9.61 -2.28 -21.70
CA GLU A 136 -9.06 -3.49 -22.35
C GLU A 136 -8.38 -4.40 -21.31
N THR A 137 -7.62 -3.81 -20.40
CA THR A 137 -6.93 -4.57 -19.36
C THR A 137 -7.91 -5.15 -18.33
N LEU A 138 -8.96 -4.41 -17.94
CA LEU A 138 -10.00 -4.90 -17.04
C LEU A 138 -10.78 -6.07 -17.66
N GLU A 139 -11.07 -6.02 -18.95
CA GLU A 139 -11.66 -7.14 -19.69
C GLU A 139 -10.74 -8.37 -19.71
N ALA A 140 -9.42 -8.17 -19.82
CA ALA A 140 -8.44 -9.26 -19.74
C ALA A 140 -8.32 -9.87 -18.33
N LEU A 141 -8.49 -9.06 -17.28
CA LEU A 141 -8.46 -9.51 -15.88
C LEU A 141 -9.75 -10.23 -15.44
N ALA A 142 -10.90 -9.91 -16.06
CA ALA A 142 -12.18 -10.51 -15.73
C ALA A 142 -12.19 -12.07 -15.75
N PRO A 143 -11.71 -12.76 -16.81
CA PRO A 143 -11.67 -14.23 -16.81
C PRO A 143 -10.70 -14.78 -15.76
N ILE A 144 -9.58 -14.11 -15.49
CA ILE A 144 -8.63 -14.51 -14.44
C ILE A 144 -9.32 -14.49 -13.08
N CYS A 145 -10.12 -13.46 -12.81
CA CYS A 145 -10.86 -13.34 -11.56
C CYS A 145 -12.07 -14.27 -11.46
N ALA A 146 -12.63 -14.74 -12.57
CA ALA A 146 -13.67 -15.75 -12.56
C ALA A 146 -13.16 -17.15 -12.16
N ASP A 147 -11.87 -17.41 -12.40
CA ASP A 147 -11.21 -18.69 -12.14
C ASP A 147 -10.38 -18.70 -10.83
N ALA A 148 -10.28 -17.55 -10.14
CA ALA A 148 -9.45 -17.33 -8.94
C ALA A 148 -10.05 -17.89 -7.64
#